data_AF-A0A950HX18-F1
#
_entry.id   AF-A0A950HX18-F1
#
_cell.length_a   1.000
_cell.length_b   1.000
_cell.length_c   1.000
_cell.angle_alpha   90.00
_cell.angle_beta   90.00
_cell.angle_gamma   90.00
#
_symmetry.space_group_name_H-M   'P 1'
#
loop_
_entity.id
_entity.type
_entity.pdbx_description
1 polymer ?
#
loop_
_entity_poly.entity_id
_entity_poly.type
_entity_poly.pdbx_seq_one_letter_code
_entity_poly.pdbx_strand_id
1 'polypeptide(L)'
;MVDGDSRLTAFRRIALPLAAPGLVATAIFAVISTFNEFLFALALTATPRAMTMPRGTATLIGRIDTDWSSMAAAGVIGALPIVAFALLVQRHLIRGLTLGAVK
;
A
#
# COMPACT_ATOMS: atom_id res chain seq x y z
N MET A 1 2.20 37.31 -0.19
CA MET A 1 3.29 36.51 0.43
C MET A 1 4.20 37.53 1.07
N VAL A 2 4.21 37.58 2.39
CA VAL A 2 4.89 38.65 3.15
C VAL A 2 6.42 38.48 3.06
N ASP A 3 6.89 37.24 2.97
CA ASP A 3 8.33 36.89 2.91
C ASP A 3 8.90 36.80 1.48
N GLY A 4 8.18 37.30 0.46
CA GLY A 4 8.66 37.36 -0.93
C GLY A 4 8.73 36.01 -1.69
N ASP A 5 8.44 34.89 -1.04
CA ASP A 5 8.46 33.58 -1.69
C ASP A 5 7.27 33.37 -2.64
N SER A 6 7.38 32.47 -3.63
CA SER A 6 6.27 32.14 -4.55
C SER A 6 5.28 31.15 -3.92
N ARG A 7 4.02 31.09 -4.38
CA ARG A 7 2.99 30.19 -3.80
C ARG A 7 3.41 28.73 -3.86
N LEU A 8 4.04 28.33 -4.97
CA LEU A 8 4.53 26.97 -5.14
C LEU A 8 5.71 26.67 -4.23
N THR A 9 6.60 27.64 -4.03
CA THR A 9 7.76 27.49 -3.14
C THR A 9 7.31 27.38 -1.67
N ALA A 10 6.39 28.24 -1.23
CA ALA A 10 5.82 28.20 0.11
C ALA A 10 5.10 26.85 0.36
N PHE A 11 4.35 26.34 -0.62
CA PHE A 11 3.72 25.02 -0.52
C PHE A 11 4.76 23.90 -0.31
N ARG A 12 5.80 23.85 -1.15
CA ARG A 12 6.82 22.79 -1.09
C ARG A 12 7.70 22.87 0.15
N ARG A 13 8.06 24.07 0.60
CA ARG A 13 9.00 24.29 1.72
C ARG A 13 8.33 24.29 3.08
N ILE A 14 7.06 24.67 3.17
CA ILE A 14 6.35 24.85 4.44
C ILE A 14 5.23 23.83 4.57
N ALA A 15 4.22 23.91 3.69
CA ALA A 15 3.00 23.10 3.84
C ALA A 15 3.27 21.60 3.68
N LEU A 16 4.04 21.21 2.65
CA LEU A 16 4.34 19.81 2.33
C LEU A 16 5.09 19.06 3.46
N PRO A 17 6.20 19.58 4.03
CA PRO A 17 6.87 18.90 5.14
C PRO A 17 6.04 18.88 6.42
N LEU A 18 5.19 19.89 6.65
CA LEU A 18 4.26 19.90 7.79
C LEU A 18 3.21 18.79 7.66
N ALA A 19 2.73 18.53 6.44
CA ALA A 19 1.77 17.48 6.11
C ALA A 19 2.41 16.09 5.93
N ALA A 20 3.74 16.00 5.80
CA ALA A 20 4.47 14.76 5.53
C ALA A 20 4.11 13.59 6.47
N PRO A 21 4.00 13.73 7.81
CA PRO A 21 3.60 12.60 8.66
C PRO A 21 2.20 12.07 8.35
N GLY A 22 1.25 12.96 8.02
CA GLY A 22 -0.10 12.58 7.59
C GLY A 22 -0.09 11.89 6.23
N LEU A 23 0.67 12.42 5.26
CA LEU A 23 0.84 11.82 3.93
C LEU A 23 1.46 10.42 4.00
N VAL A 24 2.44 10.22 4.89
CA VAL A 24 3.03 8.90 5.13
C VAL A 24 1.98 7.94 5.66
N ALA A 25 1.18 8.33 6.67
CA ALA A 25 0.09 7.50 7.19
C ALA A 25 -0.92 7.13 6.10
N THR A 26 -1.38 8.10 5.31
CA THR A 26 -2.31 7.85 4.19
C THR A 26 -1.70 6.93 3.13
N ALA A 27 -0.42 7.11 2.79
CA ALA A 27 0.26 6.25 1.83
C ALA A 27 0.36 4.79 2.32
N ILE A 28 0.58 4.59 3.62
CA ILE A 28 0.61 3.26 4.24
C ILE A 28 -0.75 2.58 4.10
N PHE A 29 -1.82 3.28 4.47
CA PHE A 29 -3.19 2.76 4.29
C PHE A 29 -3.50 2.46 2.83
N ALA A 30 -3.10 3.35 1.91
CA ALA A 30 -3.31 3.14 0.48
C ALA A 30 -2.60 1.88 -0.03
N VAL A 31 -1.33 1.66 0.35
CA VAL A 31 -0.59 0.44 -0.03
C VAL A 31 -1.27 -0.82 0.50
N ILE A 32 -1.67 -0.83 1.78
CA ILE A 32 -2.36 -1.98 2.38
C ILE A 32 -3.67 -2.26 1.64
N SER A 33 -4.49 -1.24 1.39
CA SER A 33 -5.78 -1.40 0.72
C SER A 33 -5.61 -1.85 -0.74
N THR A 34 -4.74 -1.21 -1.52
CA THR A 34 -4.57 -1.52 -2.94
C THR A 34 -3.92 -2.88 -3.16
N PHE A 35 -3.02 -3.32 -2.28
CA PHE A 35 -2.37 -4.63 -2.43
C PHE A 35 -3.34 -5.80 -2.18
N ASN A 36 -4.35 -5.61 -1.32
CA ASN A 36 -5.39 -6.60 -1.05
C ASN A 36 -6.60 -6.48 -1.99
N GLU A 37 -6.62 -5.49 -2.88
CA GLU A 37 -7.79 -5.23 -3.71
C GLU A 37 -7.95 -6.29 -4.81
N PHE A 38 -9.04 -7.05 -4.71
CA PHE A 38 -9.34 -8.16 -5.61
C PHE A 38 -10.38 -7.80 -6.67
N LEU A 39 -11.44 -7.08 -6.32
CA LEU A 39 -12.59 -6.88 -7.21
C LEU A 39 -12.22 -5.98 -8.39
N PHE A 40 -11.51 -4.88 -8.12
CA PHE A 40 -11.03 -4.02 -9.20
C PHE A 40 -10.03 -4.75 -10.09
N ALA A 41 -9.13 -5.54 -9.50
CA ALA A 41 -8.19 -6.33 -10.29
C ALA A 41 -8.90 -7.33 -11.18
N LEU A 42 -9.90 -8.06 -10.66
CA LEU A 42 -10.71 -8.99 -11.44
C LEU A 42 -11.42 -8.32 -12.61
N ALA A 43 -11.99 -7.14 -12.38
CA ALA A 43 -12.74 -6.41 -13.40
C ALA A 43 -11.85 -5.74 -14.47
N LEU A 44 -10.69 -5.19 -14.09
CA LEU A 44 -9.85 -4.39 -14.99
C LEU A 44 -8.66 -5.16 -15.59
N THR A 45 -8.28 -6.32 -15.04
CA THR A 45 -7.08 -7.07 -15.48
C THR A 45 -7.45 -8.32 -16.28
N ALA A 46 -7.85 -8.11 -17.53
CA ALA A 46 -8.26 -9.18 -18.44
C ALA A 46 -7.08 -10.03 -18.94
N THR A 47 -5.86 -9.46 -19.02
CA THR A 47 -4.69 -10.16 -19.55
C THR A 47 -3.79 -10.73 -18.45
N PRO A 48 -3.10 -11.87 -18.69
CA PRO A 48 -2.15 -12.45 -17.73
C PRO A 48 -1.06 -11.49 -17.26
N ARG A 49 -0.62 -10.58 -18.13
CA ARG A 49 0.44 -9.61 -17.83
C ARG A 49 0.02 -8.52 -16.85
N ALA A 50 -1.28 -8.25 -16.74
CA ALA A 50 -1.81 -7.20 -15.86
C ALA A 50 -2.34 -7.74 -14.53
N MET A 51 -2.30 -9.06 -14.31
CA MET A 51 -2.88 -9.67 -13.11
C MET A 51 -2.12 -9.24 -11.86
N THR A 52 -2.86 -8.81 -10.84
CA THR A 52 -2.31 -8.61 -9.49
C THR A 52 -2.15 -9.96 -8.79
N MET A 53 -1.35 -9.99 -7.71
CA MET A 53 -1.12 -11.22 -6.94
C MET A 53 -2.45 -11.88 -6.50
N PRO A 54 -3.41 -11.18 -5.84
CA PRO A 54 -4.67 -11.80 -5.42
C PRO A 54 -5.55 -12.30 -6.58
N ARG A 55 -5.52 -11.60 -7.72
CA ARG A 55 -6.28 -12.02 -8.92
C ARG A 55 -5.61 -13.20 -9.65
N GLY A 56 -4.28 -13.29 -9.58
CA GLY A 56 -3.50 -14.39 -10.12
C GLY A 56 -3.72 -15.69 -9.33
N THR A 57 -3.73 -15.62 -7.99
CA THR A 57 -3.96 -16.81 -7.15
C THR A 57 -5.35 -17.42 -7.35
N ALA A 58 -6.37 -16.60 -7.64
CA ALA A 58 -7.71 -17.09 -7.95
C ALA A 58 -7.76 -17.98 -9.21
N THR A 59 -6.75 -17.93 -10.09
CA THR A 59 -6.67 -18.84 -11.26
C THR A 59 -6.30 -20.27 -10.89
N LEU A 60 -5.78 -20.50 -9.68
CA LEU A 60 -5.43 -21.83 -9.14
C LEU A 60 -6.65 -22.60 -8.63
N ILE A 61 -7.79 -21.92 -8.52
CA ILE A 61 -9.09 -22.54 -8.26
C ILE A 61 -9.64 -23.04 -9.59
N GLY A 62 -9.40 -24.32 -9.88
CA GLY A 62 -9.88 -24.97 -11.10
C GLY A 62 -11.37 -25.34 -11.00
N ARG A 63 -11.96 -25.67 -12.15
CA ARG A 63 -13.36 -26.15 -12.23
C ARG A 63 -13.55 -27.60 -11.74
N ILE A 64 -12.47 -28.38 -11.74
CA ILE A 64 -12.48 -29.82 -11.43
C ILE A 64 -11.70 -30.07 -10.15
N ASP A 65 -10.48 -29.53 -10.04
CA ASP A 65 -9.63 -29.63 -8.86
C ASP A 65 -8.99 -28.27 -8.52
N THR A 66 -8.75 -28.04 -7.23
CA THR A 66 -8.03 -26.88 -6.70
C THR A 66 -6.60 -27.27 -6.36
N ASP A 67 -5.62 -26.55 -6.88
CA ASP A 67 -4.22 -26.75 -6.52
C ASP A 67 -3.88 -26.02 -5.21
N TRP A 68 -4.17 -26.67 -4.09
CA TRP A 68 -3.89 -26.17 -2.75
C TRP A 68 -2.41 -25.89 -2.49
N SER A 69 -1.52 -26.67 -3.12
CA SER A 69 -0.07 -26.56 -2.91
C SER A 69 0.47 -25.28 -3.55
N SER A 70 0.12 -25.01 -4.80
CA SER A 70 0.48 -23.79 -5.51
C SER A 70 -0.21 -22.57 -4.88
N MET A 71 -1.46 -22.71 -4.42
CA MET A 71 -2.19 -21.61 -3.79
C MET A 71 -1.58 -21.21 -2.45
N ALA A 72 -1.17 -22.19 -1.63
CA ALA A 72 -0.45 -21.93 -0.37
C ALA A 72 0.92 -21.26 -0.63
N ALA A 73 1.69 -21.77 -1.60
CA ALA A 73 2.97 -21.18 -1.97
C ALA A 73 2.81 -19.73 -2.47
N ALA A 74 1.81 -19.48 -3.32
CA ALA A 74 1.52 -18.13 -3.80
C ALA A 74 1.08 -17.20 -2.66
N GLY A 75 0.28 -17.69 -1.70
CA GLY A 75 -0.09 -16.95 -0.50
C GLY A 75 1.11 -16.52 0.34
N VAL A 76 2.05 -17.43 0.60
CA VAL A 76 3.30 -17.12 1.33
C VAL A 76 4.13 -16.09 0.57
N ILE A 77 4.35 -16.31 -0.73
CA ILE A 77 5.14 -15.39 -1.57
C ILE A 77 4.50 -14.00 -1.63
N GLY A 78 3.18 -13.92 -1.81
CA GLY A 78 2.47 -12.65 -1.88
C GLY A 78 2.35 -11.94 -0.53
N ALA A 79 2.53 -12.62 0.60
CA ALA A 79 2.62 -11.97 1.90
C ALA A 79 3.98 -11.27 2.12
N LEU A 80 5.07 -11.72 1.47
CA LEU A 80 6.41 -11.17 1.68
C LEU A 80 6.51 -9.65 1.45
N PRO A 81 5.96 -9.06 0.37
CA PRO A 81 6.03 -7.62 0.13
C PRO A 81 5.32 -6.81 1.21
N ILE A 82 4.16 -7.28 1.69
CA ILE A 82 3.41 -6.64 2.77
C ILE A 82 4.20 -6.68 4.08
N VAL A 83 4.79 -7.84 4.41
CA VAL A 83 5.61 -7.99 5.62
C VAL A 83 6.85 -7.08 5.54
N ALA A 84 7.55 -7.06 4.41
CA ALA A 84 8.69 -6.18 4.21
C ALA A 84 8.28 -4.69 4.34
N PHE A 85 7.15 -4.31 3.75
CA PHE A 85 6.60 -2.96 3.87
C PHE A 85 6.26 -2.60 5.32
N ALA A 86 5.59 -3.50 6.04
CA ALA A 86 5.27 -3.32 7.45
C ALA A 86 6.53 -3.11 8.30
N LEU A 87 7.59 -3.88 8.05
CA LEU A 87 8.88 -3.75 8.74
C LEU A 87 9.57 -2.39 8.49
N LEU A 88 9.42 -1.82 7.29
CA LEU A 88 9.95 -0.49 6.96
C LEU A 88 9.15 0.64 7.63
N VAL A 89 7.85 0.43 7.75
CA VAL A 89 6.87 1.43 8.16
C VAL A 89 6.63 1.46 9.67
N GLN A 90 6.77 0.34 10.38
CA GLN A 90 6.47 0.22 11.82
C GLN A 90 7.09 1.34 12.66
N ARG A 91 8.32 1.77 12.36
CA ARG A 91 9.01 2.87 13.06
C ARG A 91 8.34 4.23 12.88
N HIS A 92 7.71 4.46 11.73
CA HIS A 92 6.99 5.70 11.42
C HIS A 92 5.60 5.71 12.05
N LEU A 93 4.92 4.55 12.08
CA LEU A 93 3.65 4.40 12.79
C LEU A 93 3.80 4.63 14.30
N ILE A 94 4.81 4.03 14.93
CA ILE A 94 5.06 4.20 16.37
C ILE A 94 5.37 5.66 16.71
N ARG A 95 6.15 6.35 15.88
CA ARG A 95 6.48 7.78 16.08
C ARG A 95 5.28 8.71 15.85
N GLY A 96 4.40 8.37 14.91
CA GLY A 96 3.16 9.12 14.65
C GLY A 96 2.13 8.96 15.78
N LEU A 97 1.97 7.76 16.32
CA LEU A 97 1.09 7.49 17.45
C LEU A 97 1.55 8.17 18.74
N THR A 98 2.86 8.22 19.00
CA THR A 98 3.43 8.84 20.21
C THR A 98 3.42 10.37 20.17
N LEU A 99 3.64 10.99 19.01
CA LEU A 99 3.53 12.45 18.85
C LEU A 99 2.08 12.96 18.83
N GLY A 100 1.11 12.09 18.50
CA GLY A 100 -0.32 12.40 18.58
C GLY A 100 -0.93 12.20 19.98
N ALA A 101 -0.34 11.33 20.80
CA ALA A 101 -0.79 11.03 22.16
C ALA A 101 -0.30 12.05 23.22
N VAL A 102 0.66 12.91 22.88
CA VAL A 102 1.07 14.04 23.71
C VAL A 102 0.44 15.33 23.15
N LYS A 103 -0.83 15.52 23.49
CA LYS A 103 -1.47 16.84 23.60
C LYS A 103 -2.27 16.85 24.90
#